data_AF-A0A955ABE1-F1
#
_entry.id   AF-A0A955ABE1-F1
#
_cell.length_a   1.000
_cell.length_b   1.000
_cell.length_c   1.000
_cell.angle_alpha   90.00
_cell.angle_beta   90.00
_cell.angle_gamma   90.00
#
_symmetry.space_group_name_H-M   'P 1'
#
loop_
_entity.id
_entity.type
_entity.pdbx_description
1 polymer ?
#
loop_
_entity_poly.entity_id
_entity_poly.type
_entity_poly.pdbx_seq_one_letter_code
_entity_poly.pdbx_strand_id
1 'polypeptide(L)'
;GMAAGELRIAVRRQLVANLWSGVASAVLVVVFLAAQGVFEIGMAAVLLALLTAAIVALALSHKIAKHPHFGFASQTCQQIGLAIPGCVVLLRMYASVCGGIGQTELRPLAALNTMTMLVAAGIYFYHGTATRQRQFVILALAIFNIALALAWHALQWYDLQLYLVPLGVSVIALVELLRREIPASAHDSLRYVGALTILVSPMLEILGGSWWHLLSLLVLCVCIVLASIGLRLRALMFTGSAFLLVDLVAMVIHSSFDHPQLMWIAGLAIGGGVIALAAICENQRERLLDRIRLISAELATWH
;
A
#
# COMPACT_ATOMS: atom_id res chain seq x y z
N GLY A 1 -1.86 30.56 -28.17
CA GLY A 1 -2.31 30.64 -29.58
C GLY A 1 -2.04 29.35 -30.33
N MET A 2 -0.76 29.02 -30.57
CA MET A 2 -0.34 27.90 -31.43
C MET A 2 -0.85 26.53 -30.96
N ALA A 3 -0.73 26.22 -29.65
CA ALA A 3 -1.23 24.96 -29.09
C ALA A 3 -2.74 24.75 -29.27
N ALA A 4 -3.55 25.82 -29.16
CA ALA A 4 -4.99 25.73 -29.36
C ALA A 4 -5.37 25.49 -30.83
N GLY A 5 -4.57 26.03 -31.77
CA GLY A 5 -4.73 25.79 -33.21
C GLY A 5 -4.43 24.34 -33.59
N GLU A 6 -3.30 23.80 -33.12
CA GLU A 6 -2.91 22.39 -33.29
C GLU A 6 -3.98 21.44 -32.73
N LEU A 7 -4.51 21.72 -31.53
CA LEU A 7 -5.54 20.90 -30.90
C LEU A 7 -6.83 20.87 -31.72
N ARG A 8 -7.23 22.02 -32.30
CA ARG A 8 -8.43 22.11 -33.14
C ARG A 8 -8.26 21.36 -34.46
N ILE A 9 -7.07 21.43 -35.06
CA ILE A 9 -6.73 20.67 -36.28
C ILE A 9 -6.66 19.17 -35.99
N ALA A 10 -6.08 18.78 -34.84
CA ALA A 10 -5.99 17.39 -34.39
C ALA A 10 -7.37 16.76 -34.22
N VAL A 11 -8.30 17.46 -33.56
CA VAL A 11 -9.70 17.00 -33.40
C VAL A 11 -10.37 16.81 -34.75
N ARG A 12 -10.10 17.69 -35.72
CA ARG A 12 -10.71 17.62 -37.06
C ARG A 12 -10.13 16.50 -37.93
N ARG A 13 -8.84 16.18 -37.77
CA ARG A 13 -8.13 15.16 -38.56
C ARG A 13 -8.06 13.79 -37.89
N GLN A 14 -8.47 13.68 -36.62
CA GLN A 14 -8.40 12.45 -35.82
C GLN A 14 -6.99 11.82 -35.75
N LEU A 15 -5.93 12.63 -35.89
CA LEU A 15 -4.54 12.16 -35.84
C LEU A 15 -4.00 12.19 -34.41
N VAL A 16 -3.76 11.00 -33.85
CA VAL A 16 -3.20 10.80 -32.50
C VAL A 16 -1.86 11.54 -32.31
N ALA A 17 -1.03 11.59 -33.36
CA ALA A 17 0.28 12.25 -33.32
C ALA A 17 0.20 13.73 -32.92
N ASN A 18 -0.83 14.44 -33.38
CA ASN A 18 -1.00 15.87 -33.10
C ASN A 18 -1.48 16.12 -31.66
N LEU A 19 -2.16 15.15 -31.04
CA LEU A 19 -2.51 15.25 -29.62
C LEU A 19 -1.26 15.15 -28.75
N TRP A 20 -0.37 14.20 -29.07
CA TRP A 20 0.89 14.03 -28.36
C TRP A 20 1.82 15.23 -28.53
N SER A 21 1.88 15.85 -29.72
CA SER A 21 2.67 17.08 -29.92
C SER A 21 2.12 18.24 -29.10
N GLY A 22 0.79 18.38 -29.00
CA GLY A 22 0.13 19.37 -28.15
C GLY A 22 0.43 19.19 -26.65
N VAL A 23 0.41 17.94 -26.17
CA VAL A 23 0.77 17.62 -24.77
C VAL A 23 2.26 17.87 -24.52
N ALA A 24 3.13 17.43 -25.43
CA ALA A 24 4.57 17.64 -25.32
C ALA A 24 4.92 19.12 -25.27
N SER A 25 4.28 19.95 -26.10
CA SER A 25 4.48 21.40 -26.09
C SER A 25 3.92 22.05 -24.82
N ALA A 26 2.79 21.60 -24.28
CA ALA A 26 2.30 22.06 -22.98
C ALA A 26 3.27 21.71 -21.83
N VAL A 27 3.79 20.48 -21.80
CA VAL A 27 4.79 20.04 -20.81
C VAL A 27 6.07 20.87 -20.94
N LEU A 28 6.55 21.09 -22.16
CA LEU A 28 7.74 21.91 -22.42
C LEU A 28 7.58 23.35 -21.90
N VAL A 29 6.40 23.96 -22.11
CA VAL A 29 6.08 25.29 -21.58
C VAL A 29 6.10 25.30 -20.05
N VAL A 30 5.51 24.30 -19.39
CA VAL A 30 5.51 24.21 -17.93
C VAL A 30 6.93 24.05 -17.39
N VAL A 31 7.74 23.17 -18.00
CA VAL A 31 9.15 22.98 -17.62
C VAL A 31 9.97 24.24 -17.84
N PHE A 32 9.76 24.94 -18.96
CA PHE A 32 10.44 26.20 -19.25
C PHE A 32 10.07 27.29 -18.23
N LEU A 33 8.79 27.46 -17.92
CA LEU A 33 8.34 28.43 -16.91
C LEU A 33 8.88 28.11 -15.51
N ALA A 34 8.95 26.82 -15.15
CA ALA A 34 9.57 26.38 -13.91
C ALA A 34 11.08 26.68 -13.87
N ALA A 35 11.79 26.44 -14.97
CA ALA A 35 13.22 26.74 -15.09
C ALA A 35 13.55 28.25 -15.00
N GLN A 36 12.63 29.10 -15.44
CA GLN A 36 12.76 30.56 -15.35
C GLN A 36 12.41 31.12 -13.96
N GLY A 37 12.05 30.27 -12.99
CA GLY A 37 11.63 30.72 -11.66
C GLY A 37 10.34 31.53 -11.66
N VAL A 38 9.56 31.51 -12.75
CA VAL A 38 8.25 32.21 -12.82
C VAL A 38 7.29 31.65 -11.78
N PHE A 39 7.44 30.36 -11.47
CA PHE A 39 6.75 29.71 -10.39
C PHE A 39 7.70 29.60 -9.18
N GLU A 40 7.54 30.47 -8.19
CA GLU A 40 7.97 30.18 -6.81
C GLU A 40 7.13 29.05 -6.16
N ILE A 41 6.22 28.46 -6.94
CA ILE A 41 5.40 27.33 -6.55
C ILE A 41 6.34 26.15 -6.26
N GLY A 42 6.45 25.78 -4.98
CA GLY A 42 7.26 24.66 -4.54
C GLY A 42 6.95 23.38 -5.33
N MET A 43 7.95 22.52 -5.50
CA MET A 43 7.85 21.29 -6.30
C MET A 43 6.60 20.46 -5.97
N ALA A 44 6.23 20.40 -4.69
CA ALA A 44 5.04 19.70 -4.22
C ALA A 44 3.75 20.14 -4.93
N ALA A 45 3.56 21.44 -5.17
CA ALA A 45 2.38 21.96 -5.82
C ALA A 45 2.38 21.70 -7.33
N VAL A 46 3.56 21.68 -7.99
CA VAL A 46 3.68 21.22 -9.38
C VAL A 46 3.30 19.75 -9.50
N LEU A 47 3.78 18.89 -8.61
CA LEU A 47 3.42 17.46 -8.58
C LEU A 47 1.93 17.25 -8.36
N LEU A 48 1.31 18.04 -7.47
CA LEU A 48 -0.12 17.97 -7.20
C LEU A 48 -0.96 18.45 -8.40
N ALA A 49 -0.52 19.49 -9.10
CA ALA A 49 -1.15 19.96 -10.33
C ALA A 49 -1.05 18.93 -11.47
N LEU A 50 0.07 18.20 -11.57
CA LEU A 50 0.21 17.10 -12.52
C LEU A 50 -0.75 15.96 -12.19
N LEU A 51 -0.88 15.57 -10.92
CA LEU A 51 -1.81 14.52 -10.51
C LEU A 51 -3.28 14.91 -10.72
N THR A 52 -3.65 16.16 -10.43
CA THR A 52 -5.02 16.63 -10.71
C THR A 52 -5.31 16.60 -12.21
N ALA A 53 -4.35 17.00 -13.06
CA ALA A 53 -4.46 16.87 -14.51
C ALA A 53 -4.60 15.40 -14.96
N ALA A 54 -3.86 14.48 -14.33
CA ALA A 54 -3.97 13.04 -14.60
C ALA A 54 -5.36 12.49 -14.26
N ILE A 55 -5.91 12.86 -13.09
CA ILE A 55 -7.25 12.46 -12.66
C ILE A 55 -8.32 13.01 -13.63
N VAL A 56 -8.19 14.29 -14.02
CA VAL A 56 -9.10 14.91 -14.99
C VAL A 56 -9.02 14.20 -16.34
N ALA A 57 -7.83 13.86 -16.82
CA ALA A 57 -7.64 13.13 -18.07
C ALA A 57 -8.30 11.73 -18.01
N LEU A 58 -8.12 10.99 -16.91
CA LEU A 58 -8.77 9.68 -16.74
C LEU A 58 -10.30 9.79 -16.66
N ALA A 59 -10.82 10.78 -15.92
CA ALA A 59 -12.26 11.03 -15.83
C ALA A 59 -12.86 11.43 -17.20
N LEU A 60 -12.14 12.26 -17.95
CA LEU A 60 -12.55 12.67 -19.29
C LEU A 60 -12.50 11.48 -20.27
N SER A 61 -11.47 10.65 -20.21
CA SER A 61 -11.38 9.41 -20.99
C SER A 61 -12.60 8.52 -20.79
N HIS A 62 -13.03 8.32 -19.54
CA HIS A 62 -14.20 7.50 -19.22
C HIS A 62 -15.52 8.10 -19.77
N LYS A 63 -15.65 9.43 -19.76
CA LYS A 63 -16.82 10.11 -20.37
C LYS A 63 -16.78 10.02 -21.90
N ILE A 64 -15.63 10.26 -22.51
CA ILE A 64 -15.42 10.22 -23.97
C ILE A 64 -15.67 8.81 -24.52
N ALA A 65 -15.27 7.77 -23.80
CA ALA A 65 -15.46 6.38 -24.21
C ALA A 65 -16.94 5.99 -24.44
N LYS A 66 -17.89 6.74 -23.87
CA LYS A 66 -19.33 6.52 -24.09
C LYS A 66 -19.84 7.11 -25.41
N HIS A 67 -19.05 7.96 -26.08
CA HIS A 67 -19.43 8.60 -27.33
C HIS A 67 -18.81 7.89 -28.55
N PRO A 68 -19.61 7.46 -29.55
CA PRO A 68 -19.11 6.67 -30.68
C PRO A 68 -18.13 7.43 -31.58
N HIS A 69 -18.26 8.76 -31.68
CA HIS A 69 -17.41 9.58 -32.56
C HIS A 69 -16.03 9.92 -31.98
N PHE A 70 -15.79 9.70 -30.68
CA PHE A 70 -14.58 10.16 -30.01
C PHE A 70 -13.73 9.04 -29.41
N GLY A 71 -13.93 7.79 -29.82
CA GLY A 71 -13.19 6.63 -29.30
C GLY A 71 -11.67 6.75 -29.41
N PHE A 72 -11.14 7.41 -30.45
CA PHE A 72 -9.69 7.62 -30.60
C PHE A 72 -9.09 8.51 -29.50
N ALA A 73 -9.87 9.50 -29.02
CA ALA A 73 -9.42 10.46 -28.02
C ALA A 73 -9.41 9.85 -26.61
N SER A 74 -10.32 8.90 -26.32
CA SER A 74 -10.39 8.26 -25.00
C SER A 74 -9.12 7.46 -24.70
N GLN A 75 -8.61 6.70 -25.68
CA GLN A 75 -7.39 5.90 -25.52
C GLN A 75 -6.17 6.78 -25.24
N THR A 76 -6.03 7.90 -25.97
CA THR A 76 -4.90 8.80 -25.76
C THR A 76 -5.00 9.52 -24.41
N CYS A 77 -6.20 9.97 -24.04
CA CYS A 77 -6.45 10.60 -22.75
C CYS A 77 -6.20 9.62 -21.58
N GLN A 78 -6.51 8.33 -21.76
CA GLN A 78 -6.18 7.27 -20.81
C GLN A 78 -4.65 7.07 -20.70
N GLN A 79 -3.94 6.99 -21.83
CA GLN A 79 -2.47 6.85 -21.82
C GLN A 79 -1.79 8.02 -21.13
N ILE A 80 -2.22 9.25 -21.41
CA ILE A 80 -1.71 10.46 -20.73
C ILE A 80 -2.02 10.40 -19.23
N GLY A 81 -3.27 10.06 -18.87
CA GLY A 81 -3.70 9.93 -17.48
C GLY A 81 -2.92 8.87 -16.69
N LEU A 82 -2.38 7.85 -17.36
CA LEU A 82 -1.52 6.81 -16.74
C LEU A 82 -0.03 7.13 -16.81
N ALA A 83 0.44 7.90 -17.78
CA ALA A 83 1.84 8.29 -17.89
C ALA A 83 2.22 9.36 -16.84
N ILE A 84 1.33 10.32 -16.59
CA ILE A 84 1.60 11.43 -15.68
C ILE A 84 1.93 10.98 -14.25
N PRO A 85 1.16 10.08 -13.59
CA PRO A 85 1.51 9.59 -12.26
C PRO A 85 2.89 8.91 -12.20
N GLY A 86 3.28 8.21 -13.27
CA GLY A 86 4.60 7.58 -13.40
C GLY A 86 5.72 8.61 -13.48
N CYS A 87 5.53 9.67 -14.27
CA CYS A 87 6.45 10.81 -14.31
C CYS A 87 6.58 11.49 -12.95
N VAL A 88 5.47 11.66 -12.22
CA VAL A 88 5.45 12.24 -10.86
C VAL A 88 6.29 11.39 -9.90
N VAL A 89 6.13 10.07 -9.92
CA VAL A 89 6.93 9.13 -9.11
C VAL A 89 8.41 9.23 -9.45
N LEU A 90 8.76 9.18 -10.75
CA LEU A 90 10.16 9.24 -11.19
C LEU A 90 10.83 10.56 -10.83
N LEU A 91 10.13 11.69 -11.05
CA LEU A 91 10.65 13.01 -10.70
C LEU A 91 10.88 13.12 -9.19
N ARG A 92 9.99 12.54 -8.38
CA ARG A 92 10.14 12.54 -6.93
C ARG A 92 11.27 11.63 -6.45
N MET A 93 11.41 10.43 -7.03
CA MET A 93 12.54 9.55 -6.73
C MET A 93 13.87 10.21 -7.10
N TYR A 94 13.95 10.83 -8.28
CA TYR A 94 15.13 11.59 -8.71
C TYR A 94 15.46 12.73 -7.73
N ALA A 95 14.46 13.52 -7.33
CA ALA A 95 14.63 14.58 -6.34
C ALA A 95 15.13 14.08 -4.97
N SER A 96 14.71 12.88 -4.55
CA SER A 96 15.19 12.26 -3.31
C SER A 96 16.64 11.79 -3.38
N VAL A 97 17.09 11.27 -4.53
CA VAL A 97 18.45 10.73 -4.71
C VAL A 97 19.47 11.86 -4.90
N CYS A 98 19.14 12.91 -5.65
CA CYS A 98 20.08 13.99 -5.93
C CYS A 98 20.35 14.93 -4.73
N GLY A 99 19.74 14.69 -3.57
CA GLY A 99 20.04 15.39 -2.31
C GLY A 99 19.78 16.90 -2.28
N GLY A 100 19.40 17.51 -3.41
CA GLY A 100 19.51 18.95 -3.62
C GLY A 100 18.35 19.82 -3.13
N ILE A 101 17.23 19.24 -2.69
CA ILE A 101 16.01 20.03 -2.41
C ILE A 101 15.39 19.72 -1.03
N GLY A 102 15.87 18.69 -0.31
CA GLY A 102 15.09 18.09 0.79
C GLY A 102 15.47 18.45 2.23
N GLN A 103 16.68 18.95 2.51
CA GLN A 103 17.12 19.12 3.90
C GLN A 103 16.65 20.45 4.55
N THR A 104 16.32 21.46 3.75
CA THR A 104 15.85 22.77 4.25
C THR A 104 14.37 23.04 4.01
N GLU A 105 13.66 22.22 3.24
CA GLU A 105 12.22 22.39 3.06
C GLU A 105 11.48 22.08 4.37
N LEU A 106 10.62 23.01 4.77
CA LEU A 106 9.77 22.89 5.96
C LEU A 106 9.05 21.53 5.97
N ARG A 107 9.10 20.83 7.11
CA ARG A 107 8.38 19.56 7.40
C ARG A 107 7.00 19.37 6.71
N PRO A 108 6.08 20.36 6.66
CA PRO A 108 4.81 20.23 5.94
C PRO A 108 4.94 19.89 4.44
N LEU A 109 5.96 20.37 3.75
CA LEU A 109 6.17 20.10 2.31
C LEU A 109 6.60 18.65 2.06
N ALA A 110 7.31 18.03 3.01
CA ALA A 110 7.69 16.62 2.91
C ALA A 110 6.45 15.70 2.93
N ALA A 111 5.44 16.02 3.74
CA ALA A 111 4.18 15.28 3.79
C ALA A 111 3.38 15.40 2.48
N LEU A 112 3.33 16.59 1.86
CA LEU A 112 2.68 16.76 0.57
C LEU A 112 3.35 15.91 -0.52
N ASN A 113 4.68 15.81 -0.50
CA ASN A 113 5.43 14.99 -1.45
C ASN A 113 5.16 13.49 -1.32
N THR A 114 4.90 12.97 -0.12
CA THR A 114 4.53 11.57 0.06
C THR A 114 3.07 11.33 -0.29
N MET A 115 2.19 12.29 0.00
CA MET A 115 0.79 12.26 -0.44
C MET A 115 0.67 12.18 -1.97
N THR A 116 1.49 12.91 -2.74
CA THR A 116 1.45 12.82 -4.21
C THR A 116 1.83 11.43 -4.71
N MET A 117 2.86 10.79 -4.15
CA MET A 117 3.21 9.41 -4.50
C MET A 117 2.11 8.41 -4.10
N LEU A 118 1.47 8.60 -2.94
CA LEU A 118 0.33 7.77 -2.51
C LEU A 118 -0.89 7.93 -3.42
N VAL A 119 -1.18 9.15 -3.89
CA VAL A 119 -2.23 9.39 -4.88
C VAL A 119 -1.88 8.73 -6.21
N ALA A 120 -0.62 8.81 -6.66
CA ALA A 120 -0.16 8.11 -7.86
C ALA A 120 -0.34 6.58 -7.74
N ALA A 121 0.03 5.99 -6.59
CA ALA A 121 -0.22 4.58 -6.29
C ALA A 121 -1.72 4.25 -6.33
N GLY A 122 -2.58 5.11 -5.75
CA GLY A 122 -4.03 4.95 -5.79
C GLY A 122 -4.61 4.95 -7.20
N ILE A 123 -4.12 5.82 -8.08
CA ILE A 123 -4.52 5.87 -9.50
C ILE A 123 -4.16 4.55 -10.21
N TYR A 124 -2.93 4.07 -10.05
CA TYR A 124 -2.51 2.79 -10.66
C TYR A 124 -3.26 1.60 -10.07
N PHE A 125 -3.53 1.60 -8.77
CA PHE A 125 -4.29 0.53 -8.10
C PHE A 125 -5.73 0.48 -8.60
N TYR A 126 -6.41 1.62 -8.65
CA TYR A 126 -7.76 1.73 -9.21
C TYR A 126 -7.80 1.28 -10.67
N HIS A 127 -6.82 1.71 -11.48
CA HIS A 127 -6.76 1.31 -12.88
C HIS A 127 -6.49 -0.18 -13.07
N GLY A 128 -5.54 -0.74 -12.32
CA GLY A 128 -5.17 -2.15 -12.37
C GLY A 128 -6.32 -3.07 -11.93
N THR A 129 -7.07 -2.68 -10.90
CA THR A 129 -8.26 -3.42 -10.45
C THR A 129 -9.41 -3.32 -11.45
N ALA A 130 -9.65 -2.15 -12.04
CA ALA A 130 -10.70 -1.96 -13.05
C ALA A 130 -10.41 -2.72 -14.36
N THR A 131 -9.15 -2.77 -14.80
CA THR A 131 -8.75 -3.42 -16.07
C THR A 131 -8.30 -4.87 -15.90
N ARG A 132 -8.21 -5.38 -14.66
CA ARG A 132 -7.62 -6.69 -14.32
C ARG A 132 -6.21 -6.88 -14.90
N GLN A 133 -5.40 -5.83 -14.87
CA GLN A 133 -4.02 -5.88 -15.33
C GLN A 133 -3.06 -5.91 -14.13
N ARG A 134 -2.45 -7.09 -13.90
CA ARG A 134 -1.50 -7.33 -12.79
C ARG A 134 -0.36 -6.33 -12.71
N GLN A 135 0.16 -5.88 -13.85
CA GLN A 135 1.32 -5.00 -13.91
C GLN A 135 1.08 -3.69 -13.16
N PHE A 136 -0.11 -3.11 -13.32
CA PHE A 136 -0.47 -1.86 -12.63
C PHE A 136 -0.71 -2.05 -11.13
N VAL A 137 -1.25 -3.20 -10.71
CA VAL A 137 -1.39 -3.51 -9.28
C VAL A 137 -0.01 -3.66 -8.62
N ILE A 138 0.89 -4.44 -9.24
CA ILE A 138 2.26 -4.63 -8.75
C ILE A 138 2.98 -3.28 -8.67
N LEU A 139 2.88 -2.47 -9.72
CA LEU A 139 3.47 -1.13 -9.75
C LEU A 139 2.90 -0.23 -8.64
N ALA A 140 1.58 -0.23 -8.45
CA ALA A 140 0.93 0.55 -7.40
C ALA A 140 1.41 0.17 -6.00
N LEU A 141 1.52 -1.12 -5.71
CA LEU A 141 2.03 -1.60 -4.43
C LEU A 141 3.51 -1.24 -4.23
N ALA A 142 4.33 -1.33 -5.29
CA ALA A 142 5.72 -0.90 -5.23
C ALA A 142 5.83 0.60 -4.91
N ILE A 143 5.08 1.45 -5.62
CA ILE A 143 5.03 2.90 -5.36
C ILE A 143 4.53 3.18 -3.94
N PHE A 144 3.50 2.48 -3.48
CA PHE A 144 2.98 2.62 -2.12
C PHE A 144 4.05 2.36 -1.05
N ASN A 145 4.79 1.25 -1.16
CA ASN A 145 5.85 0.93 -0.21
C ASN A 145 7.00 1.93 -0.24
N ILE A 146 7.40 2.40 -1.43
CA ILE A 146 8.43 3.45 -1.58
C ILE A 146 7.96 4.76 -0.96
N ALA A 147 6.72 5.17 -1.23
CA ALA A 147 6.14 6.39 -0.69
C ALA A 147 6.10 6.37 0.85
N LEU A 148 5.74 5.21 1.41
CA LEU A 148 5.68 5.00 2.85
C LEU A 148 7.07 5.00 3.48
N ALA A 149 8.05 4.33 2.86
CA ALA A 149 9.45 4.35 3.29
C ALA A 149 10.02 5.78 3.30
N LEU A 150 9.73 6.57 2.25
CA LEU A 150 10.12 7.97 2.20
C LEU A 150 9.40 8.82 3.26
N ALA A 151 8.15 8.49 3.60
CA ALA A 151 7.41 9.16 4.67
C ALA A 151 8.03 8.91 6.05
N TRP A 152 8.37 7.66 6.36
CA TRP A 152 9.05 7.31 7.61
C TRP A 152 10.43 7.93 7.71
N HIS A 153 11.19 7.90 6.61
CA HIS A 153 12.49 8.58 6.55
C HIS A 153 12.36 10.10 6.79
N ALA A 154 11.35 10.75 6.21
CA ALA A 154 11.08 12.17 6.44
C ALA A 154 10.68 12.49 7.89
N LEU A 155 10.01 11.55 8.57
CA LEU A 155 9.68 11.65 9.99
C LEU A 155 10.85 11.28 10.93
N GLN A 156 12.00 10.88 10.37
CA GLN A 156 13.17 10.38 11.11
C GLN A 156 12.83 9.12 11.94
N TRP A 157 11.87 8.33 11.44
CA TRP A 157 11.52 7.05 12.04
C TRP A 157 12.28 5.95 11.29
N TYR A 158 13.27 5.37 11.98
CA TYR A 158 14.19 4.37 11.45
C TYR A 158 13.86 2.95 11.89
N ASP A 159 12.77 2.79 12.63
CA ASP A 159 12.33 1.49 13.13
C ASP A 159 12.03 0.56 11.96
N LEU A 160 12.77 -0.55 11.88
CA LEU A 160 12.72 -1.48 10.76
C LEU A 160 11.31 -2.03 10.55
N GLN A 161 10.52 -2.12 11.63
CA GLN A 161 9.13 -2.54 11.60
C GLN A 161 8.23 -1.68 10.73
N LEU A 162 8.47 -0.37 10.67
CA LEU A 162 7.67 0.54 9.86
C LEU A 162 7.88 0.31 8.35
N TYR A 163 9.00 -0.31 7.97
CA TYR A 163 9.31 -0.64 6.57
C TYR A 163 8.87 -2.06 6.20
N LEU A 164 9.10 -3.03 7.09
CA LEU A 164 8.80 -4.45 6.83
C LEU A 164 7.31 -4.79 6.94
N VAL A 165 6.59 -4.22 7.90
CA VAL A 165 5.16 -4.54 8.10
C VAL A 165 4.32 -4.17 6.87
N PRO A 166 4.40 -2.93 6.34
CA PRO A 166 3.64 -2.54 5.15
C PRO A 166 4.04 -3.34 3.91
N LEU A 167 5.32 -3.71 3.80
CA LEU A 167 5.84 -4.58 2.74
C LEU A 167 5.19 -5.96 2.80
N GLY A 168 5.17 -6.60 3.98
CA GLY A 168 4.56 -7.91 4.15
C GLY A 168 3.04 -7.89 3.94
N VAL A 169 2.35 -6.84 4.42
CA VAL A 169 0.92 -6.64 4.14
C VAL A 169 0.66 -6.47 2.65
N SER A 170 1.52 -5.72 1.95
CA SER A 170 1.43 -5.54 0.50
C SER A 170 1.59 -6.86 -0.25
N VAL A 171 2.52 -7.73 0.15
CA VAL A 171 2.68 -9.07 -0.43
C VAL A 171 1.42 -9.92 -0.23
N ILE A 172 0.85 -9.94 0.97
CA ILE A 172 -0.39 -10.70 1.26
C ILE A 172 -1.56 -10.14 0.44
N ALA A 173 -1.71 -8.81 0.39
CA ALA A 173 -2.74 -8.15 -0.40
C ALA A 173 -2.60 -8.45 -1.88
N LEU A 174 -1.37 -8.47 -2.42
CA LEU A 174 -1.09 -8.83 -3.80
C LEU A 174 -1.55 -10.26 -4.10
N VAL A 175 -1.23 -11.22 -3.22
CA VAL A 175 -1.65 -12.62 -3.38
C VAL A 175 -3.17 -12.77 -3.36
N GLU A 176 -3.85 -12.05 -2.46
CA GLU A 176 -5.31 -12.14 -2.38
C GLU A 176 -5.99 -11.50 -3.60
N LEU A 177 -5.48 -10.35 -4.06
CA LEU A 177 -6.03 -9.62 -5.19
C LEU A 177 -5.79 -10.36 -6.52
N LEU A 178 -4.62 -10.99 -6.68
CA LEU A 178 -4.23 -11.73 -7.89
C LEU A 178 -4.44 -13.25 -7.77
N ARG A 179 -5.26 -13.71 -6.81
CA ARG A 179 -5.50 -15.14 -6.53
C ARG A 179 -6.03 -15.95 -7.73
N ARG A 180 -6.64 -15.28 -8.72
CA ARG A 180 -7.13 -15.93 -9.96
C ARG A 180 -6.03 -16.15 -11.00
N GLU A 181 -4.93 -15.41 -10.89
CA GLU A 181 -3.86 -15.38 -11.90
C GLU A 181 -2.60 -16.12 -11.42
N ILE A 182 -2.41 -16.21 -10.10
CA ILE A 182 -1.28 -16.89 -9.49
C ILE A 182 -1.61 -18.40 -9.42
N PRO A 183 -0.65 -19.30 -9.75
CA PRO A 183 -0.87 -20.74 -9.63
C PRO A 183 -1.13 -21.13 -8.17
N ALA A 184 -2.04 -22.11 -7.97
CA ALA A 184 -2.47 -22.51 -6.63
C ALA A 184 -1.32 -22.96 -5.71
N SER A 185 -0.24 -23.51 -6.27
CA SER A 185 0.96 -23.91 -5.52
C SER A 185 1.76 -22.73 -4.93
N ALA A 186 1.69 -21.55 -5.54
CA ALA A 186 2.44 -20.37 -5.09
C ALA A 186 1.67 -19.53 -4.05
N HIS A 187 0.35 -19.70 -3.93
CA HIS A 187 -0.47 -18.90 -3.01
C HIS A 187 -0.01 -19.03 -1.56
N ASP A 188 0.19 -20.26 -1.10
CA ASP A 188 0.56 -20.49 0.29
C ASP A 188 1.98 -20.01 0.57
N SER A 189 2.92 -20.30 -0.34
CA SER A 189 4.31 -19.83 -0.23
C SER A 189 4.43 -18.31 -0.15
N LEU A 190 3.72 -17.57 -1.01
CA LEU A 190 3.75 -16.11 -0.99
C LEU A 190 3.07 -15.52 0.25
N ARG A 191 1.99 -16.14 0.73
CA ARG A 191 1.37 -15.77 2.01
C ARG A 191 2.31 -16.00 3.19
N TYR A 192 3.04 -17.12 3.19
CA TYR A 192 4.06 -17.39 4.20
C TYR A 192 5.21 -16.38 4.14
N VAL A 193 5.68 -16.00 2.94
CA VAL A 193 6.70 -14.95 2.79
C VAL A 193 6.21 -13.61 3.33
N GLY A 194 4.99 -13.19 2.98
CA GLY A 194 4.41 -11.95 3.50
C GLY A 194 4.25 -11.97 5.02
N ALA A 195 3.75 -13.08 5.58
CA ALA A 195 3.62 -13.25 7.02
C ALA A 195 5.00 -13.27 7.72
N LEU A 196 5.97 -13.99 7.16
CA LEU A 196 7.34 -14.05 7.69
C LEU A 196 7.99 -12.67 7.68
N THR A 197 7.77 -11.87 6.63
CA THR A 197 8.27 -10.49 6.54
C THR A 197 7.73 -9.61 7.68
N ILE A 198 6.44 -9.75 8.01
CA ILE A 198 5.81 -9.05 9.14
C ILE A 198 6.40 -9.52 10.47
N LEU A 199 6.70 -10.82 10.61
CA LEU A 199 7.12 -11.42 11.88
C LEU A 199 8.62 -11.33 12.16
N VAL A 200 9.46 -11.25 11.13
CA VAL A 200 10.90 -11.02 11.29
C VAL A 200 11.17 -9.61 11.82
N SER A 201 10.26 -8.67 11.54
CA SER A 201 10.42 -7.26 11.89
C SER A 201 10.62 -7.02 13.39
N PRO A 202 9.75 -7.49 14.29
CA PRO A 202 9.94 -7.29 15.73
C PRO A 202 11.16 -8.00 16.34
N MET A 203 11.57 -9.14 15.76
CA MET A 203 12.64 -9.97 16.35
C MET A 203 13.97 -9.24 16.44
N LEU A 204 14.20 -8.25 15.58
CA LEU A 204 15.44 -7.48 15.56
C LEU A 204 15.47 -6.40 16.65
N GLU A 205 14.32 -5.92 17.11
CA GLU A 205 14.24 -4.92 18.19
C GLU A 205 14.28 -5.54 19.59
N ILE A 206 13.85 -6.80 19.72
CA ILE A 206 13.87 -7.55 21.00
C ILE A 206 15.28 -7.63 21.62
N LEU A 207 16.35 -7.60 20.80
CA LEU A 207 17.72 -7.70 21.31
C LEU A 207 18.25 -6.41 21.97
N GLY A 208 17.55 -5.27 21.87
CA GLY A 208 18.05 -3.99 22.41
C GLY A 208 17.02 -3.08 23.05
N GLY A 209 15.75 -3.51 23.16
CA GLY A 209 14.64 -2.67 23.57
C GLY A 209 14.49 -2.48 25.08
N SER A 210 14.03 -1.29 25.49
CA SER A 210 13.56 -1.01 26.85
C SER A 210 12.29 -1.82 27.19
N TRP A 211 11.98 -1.99 28.48
CA TRP A 211 10.81 -2.76 28.93
C TRP A 211 9.47 -2.29 28.31
N TRP A 212 9.29 -0.98 28.13
CA TRP A 212 8.09 -0.41 27.49
C TRP A 212 7.98 -0.80 26.01
N HIS A 213 9.12 -0.98 25.34
CA HIS A 213 9.17 -1.44 23.96
C HIS A 213 8.65 -2.87 23.86
N LEU A 214 9.12 -3.76 24.75
CA LEU A 214 8.66 -5.15 24.84
C LEU A 214 7.14 -5.24 25.10
N LEU A 215 6.60 -4.39 25.99
CA LEU A 215 5.17 -4.35 26.26
C LEU A 215 4.37 -3.89 25.03
N SER A 216 4.85 -2.88 24.30
CA SER A 216 4.19 -2.40 23.09
C SER A 216 4.20 -3.44 21.97
N LEU A 217 5.31 -4.19 21.85
CA LEU A 217 5.47 -5.32 20.95
C LEU A 217 4.49 -6.45 21.27
N LEU A 218 4.30 -6.78 22.56
CA LEU A 218 3.33 -7.77 23.00
C LEU A 218 1.90 -7.38 22.57
N VAL A 219 1.49 -6.15 22.82
CA VAL A 219 0.16 -5.64 22.45
C VAL A 219 -0.01 -5.67 20.93
N LEU A 220 0.99 -5.19 20.19
CA LEU A 220 0.99 -5.22 18.72
C LEU A 220 0.86 -6.65 18.20
N CYS A 221 1.56 -7.60 18.82
CA CYS A 221 1.51 -9.00 18.46
C CYS A 221 0.13 -9.62 18.70
N VAL A 222 -0.49 -9.34 19.84
CA VAL A 222 -1.87 -9.75 20.13
C VAL A 222 -2.84 -9.14 19.10
N CYS A 223 -2.69 -7.87 18.74
CA CYS A 223 -3.50 -7.24 17.69
C CYS A 223 -3.32 -7.93 16.33
N ILE A 224 -2.10 -8.30 15.95
CA ILE A 224 -1.81 -9.02 14.70
C ILE A 224 -2.46 -10.41 14.73
N VAL A 225 -2.38 -11.15 15.84
CA VAL A 225 -3.02 -12.47 15.99
C VAL A 225 -4.55 -12.35 15.89
N LEU A 226 -5.14 -11.34 16.52
CA LEU A 226 -6.59 -11.08 16.40
C LEU A 226 -7.00 -10.73 14.96
N ALA A 227 -6.22 -9.89 14.28
CA ALA A 227 -6.44 -9.57 12.87
C ALA A 227 -6.32 -10.82 11.98
N SER A 228 -5.35 -11.69 12.28
CA SER A 228 -5.12 -12.97 11.60
C SER A 228 -6.30 -13.92 11.69
N ILE A 229 -6.88 -14.03 12.88
CA ILE A 229 -8.09 -14.83 13.13
C ILE A 229 -9.27 -14.26 12.33
N GLY A 230 -9.45 -12.94 12.34
CA GLY A 230 -10.47 -12.26 11.53
C GLY A 230 -10.33 -12.54 10.03
N LEU A 231 -9.09 -12.59 9.54
CA LEU A 231 -8.76 -12.87 8.13
C LEU A 231 -8.84 -14.36 7.76
N ARG A 232 -9.02 -15.28 8.72
CA ARG A 232 -9.08 -16.75 8.53
C ARG A 232 -7.90 -17.34 7.74
N LEU A 233 -6.72 -16.73 7.87
CA LEU A 233 -5.51 -17.21 7.21
C LEU A 233 -4.84 -18.27 8.11
N ARG A 234 -5.04 -19.56 7.82
CA ARG A 234 -4.42 -20.68 8.56
C ARG A 234 -2.91 -20.52 8.70
N ALA A 235 -2.27 -20.04 7.64
CA ALA A 235 -0.85 -19.73 7.63
C ALA A 235 -0.49 -18.75 8.76
N LEU A 236 -1.17 -17.60 8.83
CA LEU A 236 -0.90 -16.56 9.82
C LEU A 236 -1.18 -17.00 11.26
N MET A 237 -2.11 -17.94 11.49
CA MET A 237 -2.32 -18.50 12.83
C MET A 237 -1.08 -19.23 13.34
N PHE A 238 -0.52 -20.16 12.55
CA PHE A 238 0.67 -20.91 12.98
C PHE A 238 1.88 -20.01 13.18
N THR A 239 2.12 -19.09 12.26
CA THR A 239 3.25 -18.17 12.36
C THR A 239 3.08 -17.17 13.51
N GLY A 240 1.85 -16.69 13.74
CA GLY A 240 1.52 -15.82 14.88
C GLY A 240 1.68 -16.51 16.23
N SER A 241 1.27 -17.78 16.35
CA SER A 241 1.49 -18.56 17.58
C SER A 241 2.97 -18.82 17.85
N ALA A 242 3.76 -19.14 16.82
CA ALA A 242 5.20 -19.32 16.97
C ALA A 242 5.88 -18.02 17.41
N PHE A 243 5.46 -16.89 16.86
CA PHE A 243 5.99 -15.59 17.26
C PHE A 243 5.60 -15.22 18.69
N LEU A 244 4.34 -15.42 19.11
CA LEU A 244 3.91 -15.21 20.49
C LEU A 244 4.75 -16.04 21.47
N LEU A 245 5.11 -17.27 21.09
CA LEU A 245 5.94 -18.13 21.91
C LEU A 245 7.37 -17.56 22.04
N VAL A 246 7.95 -17.07 20.95
CA VAL A 246 9.28 -16.44 20.99
C VAL A 246 9.27 -15.13 21.79
N ASP A 247 8.25 -14.29 21.61
CA ASP A 247 8.07 -13.04 22.34
C ASP A 247 7.91 -13.30 23.85
N LEU A 248 7.10 -14.31 24.21
CA LEU A 248 6.96 -14.76 25.60
C LEU A 248 8.31 -15.24 26.17
N VAL A 249 9.07 -16.05 25.44
CA VAL A 249 10.39 -16.53 25.88
C VAL A 249 11.35 -15.36 26.07
N ALA A 250 11.38 -14.41 25.14
CA ALA A 250 12.22 -13.22 25.24
C ALA A 250 11.86 -12.36 26.47
N MET A 251 10.56 -12.17 26.72
CA MET A 251 10.06 -11.45 27.88
C MET A 251 10.42 -12.16 29.20
N VAL A 252 10.33 -13.49 29.25
CA VAL A 252 10.73 -14.29 30.42
C VAL A 252 12.24 -14.16 30.66
N ILE A 253 13.06 -14.25 29.62
CA ILE A 253 14.52 -14.09 29.75
C ILE A 253 14.85 -12.70 30.30
N HIS A 254 14.34 -11.62 29.70
CA HIS A 254 14.60 -10.25 30.17
C HIS A 254 14.07 -10.01 31.59
N SER A 255 12.85 -10.42 31.89
CA SER A 255 12.24 -10.22 33.21
C SER A 255 12.95 -11.01 34.32
N SER A 256 13.74 -12.04 33.98
CA SER A 256 14.53 -12.80 34.96
C SER A 256 15.67 -11.97 35.55
N PHE A 257 16.16 -10.97 34.82
CA PHE A 257 17.32 -10.18 35.22
C PHE A 257 16.94 -8.93 36.01
N ASP A 258 15.89 -8.20 35.62
CA ASP A 258 15.63 -6.87 36.18
C ASP A 258 14.62 -6.87 37.33
N HIS A 259 13.46 -7.53 37.17
CA HIS A 259 12.35 -7.44 38.12
C HIS A 259 11.51 -8.74 38.19
N PRO A 260 11.87 -9.71 39.05
CA PRO A 260 11.19 -11.00 39.13
C PRO A 260 9.71 -10.89 39.53
N GLN A 261 9.33 -9.83 40.25
CA GLN A 261 7.95 -9.57 40.63
C GLN A 261 7.03 -9.13 39.47
N LEU A 262 7.55 -8.77 38.30
CA LEU A 262 6.70 -8.45 37.14
C LEU A 262 6.36 -9.69 36.30
N MET A 263 7.09 -10.80 36.49
CA MET A 263 6.86 -12.05 35.76
C MET A 263 5.47 -12.62 35.98
N TRP A 264 4.96 -12.61 37.22
CA TRP A 264 3.68 -13.26 37.51
C TRP A 264 2.51 -12.52 36.87
N ILE A 265 2.55 -11.18 36.83
CA ILE A 265 1.51 -10.36 36.19
C ILE A 265 1.55 -10.56 34.68
N ALA A 266 2.73 -10.52 34.07
CA ALA A 266 2.90 -10.74 32.64
C ALA A 266 2.47 -12.16 32.24
N GLY A 267 2.91 -13.17 32.99
CA GLY A 267 2.52 -14.57 32.77
C GLY A 267 1.02 -14.80 32.91
N LEU A 268 0.36 -14.21 33.91
CA LEU A 268 -1.10 -14.27 34.07
C LEU A 268 -1.84 -13.54 32.96
N ALA A 269 -1.38 -12.36 32.57
CA ALA A 269 -1.98 -11.59 31.48
C ALA A 269 -1.89 -12.34 30.15
N ILE A 270 -0.73 -12.93 29.84
CA ILE A 270 -0.52 -13.69 28.61
C ILE A 270 -1.30 -15.00 28.66
N GLY A 271 -1.23 -15.76 29.76
CA GLY A 271 -1.99 -16.99 29.94
C GLY A 271 -3.49 -16.76 29.82
N GLY A 272 -4.01 -15.70 30.47
CA GLY A 272 -5.40 -15.28 30.33
C GLY A 272 -5.75 -14.88 28.89
N GLY A 273 -4.86 -14.17 28.20
CA GLY A 273 -5.00 -13.82 26.79
C GLY A 273 -5.10 -15.04 25.88
N VAL A 274 -4.22 -16.03 26.06
CA VAL A 274 -4.22 -17.29 25.27
C VAL A 274 -5.49 -18.10 25.53
N ILE A 275 -5.93 -18.21 26.78
CA ILE A 275 -7.18 -18.92 27.14
C ILE A 275 -8.39 -18.21 26.52
N ALA A 276 -8.46 -16.88 26.63
CA ALA A 276 -9.54 -16.09 26.03
C ALA A 276 -9.56 -16.27 24.50
N LEU A 277 -8.38 -16.28 23.87
CA LEU A 277 -8.24 -16.52 22.44
C LEU A 277 -8.75 -17.91 22.03
N ALA A 278 -8.33 -18.95 22.76
CA ALA A 278 -8.78 -20.32 22.54
C ALA A 278 -10.31 -20.45 22.67
N ALA A 279 -10.90 -19.83 23.69
CA ALA A 279 -12.34 -19.80 23.89
C ALA A 279 -13.09 -19.09 22.75
N ILE A 280 -12.55 -17.97 22.26
CA ILE A 280 -13.12 -17.25 21.10
C ILE A 280 -13.04 -18.11 19.83
N CYS A 281 -11.91 -18.78 19.60
CA CYS A 281 -11.73 -19.65 18.45
C CYS A 281 -12.71 -20.85 18.47
N GLU A 282 -12.91 -21.49 19.62
CA GLU A 282 -13.85 -22.60 19.75
C GLU A 282 -15.30 -22.14 19.46
N ASN A 283 -15.70 -20.99 20.03
CA ASN A 283 -17.04 -20.42 19.80
C ASN A 283 -17.28 -20.07 18.32
N GLN A 284 -16.27 -19.54 17.60
CA GLN A 284 -16.40 -19.28 16.17
C GLN A 284 -16.51 -20.58 15.34
N ARG A 285 -15.80 -21.64 15.74
CA ARG A 285 -15.85 -22.94 15.09
C ARG A 285 -17.24 -23.57 15.22
N GLU A 286 -17.82 -23.54 16.41
CA GLU A 286 -19.19 -24.04 16.66
C GLU A 286 -20.21 -23.30 15.80
N ARG A 287 -20.17 -21.95 15.80
CA ARG A 287 -21.07 -21.13 14.97
C ARG A 287 -20.96 -21.43 13.47
N LEU A 288 -19.77 -21.77 12.99
CA LEU A 288 -19.57 -22.15 11.58
C LEU A 288 -20.16 -23.53 11.28
N LEU A 289 -19.96 -24.51 12.17
CA LEU A 289 -20.53 -25.84 12.03
C LEU A 289 -22.06 -25.80 12.04
N ASP A 290 -22.65 -24.97 12.90
CA ASP A 290 -24.10 -24.80 12.97
C ASP A 290 -24.68 -24.18 11.69
N ARG A 291 -24.02 -23.16 11.14
CA ARG A 291 -24.43 -22.58 9.84
C ARG A 291 -24.36 -23.58 8.70
N ILE A 292 -23.32 -24.42 8.66
CA ILE A 292 -23.19 -25.46 7.62
C ILE A 292 -24.28 -26.52 7.78
N ARG A 293 -24.58 -26.95 9.01
CA ARG A 293 -25.68 -27.89 9.28
C ARG A 293 -27.04 -27.33 8.87
N LEU A 294 -27.30 -26.05 9.13
CA LEU A 294 -28.55 -25.39 8.73
C LEU A 294 -28.71 -25.31 7.21
N ILE A 295 -27.66 -24.88 6.49
CA ILE A 295 -27.66 -24.85 5.02
C ILE A 295 -27.81 -26.26 4.44
N SER A 296 -27.17 -27.25 5.04
CA SER A 296 -27.29 -28.65 4.63
C SER A 296 -28.71 -29.19 4.84
N ALA A 297 -29.39 -28.80 5.91
CA ALA A 297 -30.77 -29.18 6.18
C ALA A 297 -31.74 -28.52 5.20
N GLU A 298 -31.55 -27.23 4.90
CA GLU A 298 -32.32 -26.54 3.85
C GLU A 298 -32.12 -27.17 2.48
N LEU A 299 -30.90 -27.52 2.08
CA LEU A 299 -30.65 -28.18 0.80
C LEU A 299 -31.30 -29.57 0.71
N ALA A 300 -31.46 -30.27 1.83
CA ALA A 300 -32.09 -31.59 1.87
C ALA A 300 -33.62 -31.54 1.70
N THR A 301 -34.28 -30.42 2.04
CA THR A 301 -35.74 -30.27 1.89
C THR A 301 -36.17 -29.80 0.50
N TRP A 302 -35.22 -29.51 -0.39
CA TRP A 302 -35.49 -29.06 -1.76
C TRP A 302 -35.53 -30.20 -2.79
N HIS A 303 -35.61 -31.44 -2.30
CA HIS A 303 -35.87 -32.66 -3.08
C HIS A 303 -37.32 -33.10 -2.92
#